data_AF-A0AAP0X089-F1
#
_entry.id   AF-A0AAP0X089-F1
#
_cell.length_a   1.000
_cell.length_b   1.000
_cell.length_c   1.000
_cell.angle_alpha   90.00
_cell.angle_beta   90.00
_cell.angle_gamma   90.00
#
_symmetry.space_group_name_H-M   'P 1'
#
loop_
_entity.id
_entity.type
_entity.pdbx_description
1 polymer ?
#
loop_
_entity_poly.entity_id
_entity_poly.type
_entity_poly.pdbx_seq_one_letter_code
_entity_poly.pdbx_strand_id
1 'polypeptide(L)'
;MSCWDWLGTPTGDPVFKNQCMDMDVLYRTGETEQGILTYMPRLLSIDFQGSLGSMSSRGTLYNEVPNTPSPVRTWTGDVSTHVSEPRKKNLFLQSLCEEEQEKSIQMSGIESGRNDSQNEIQDKDIVESLENGVQYWTDFSKVHYHRQSLYELNGLGMDAQKFDNYGIGRDVFSGGLQGEEMNDRLRFFVEECDHIQGFQFIVDDLGGFSSVAAEFLENIVDEYTNTPVLLYNVQGPRSYMNTRGQKKTDFSGSS
;
A
#
# COMPACT_ATOMS: atom_id res chain seq x y z
N MET A 1 10.55 48.63 -11.36
CA MET A 1 9.43 47.66 -11.37
C MET A 1 9.66 46.75 -10.19
N SER A 2 8.86 46.96 -9.16
CA SER A 2 9.00 46.53 -7.77
C SER A 2 7.62 46.15 -7.24
N CYS A 3 7.60 45.36 -6.16
CA CYS A 3 6.46 44.80 -5.42
C CYS A 3 5.74 43.65 -6.14
N TRP A 4 5.59 42.47 -5.52
CA TRP A 4 5.06 42.31 -4.16
C TRP A 4 5.84 41.32 -3.28
N ASP A 5 6.23 41.80 -2.09
CA ASP A 5 6.46 41.01 -0.88
C ASP A 5 5.19 41.03 0.00
N TRP A 6 5.13 40.04 0.92
CA TRP A 6 4.25 39.88 2.10
C TRP A 6 2.86 39.23 1.85
N LEU A 7 2.28 38.37 2.71
CA LEU A 7 2.50 37.97 4.12
C LEU A 7 1.68 36.69 4.38
N GLY A 8 2.21 35.75 5.17
CA GLY A 8 1.38 34.81 5.94
C GLY A 8 1.63 33.32 5.73
N THR A 9 2.80 32.80 6.14
CA THR A 9 2.83 31.40 6.58
C THR A 9 2.17 31.35 7.96
N PRO A 10 1.12 30.55 8.16
CA PRO A 10 0.58 30.36 9.50
C PRO A 10 1.67 29.72 10.34
N THR A 11 1.87 30.29 11.52
CA THR A 11 2.79 29.85 12.56
C THR A 11 2.89 28.33 12.63
N GLY A 12 3.96 27.77 12.07
CA GLY A 12 4.40 26.43 12.41
C GLY A 12 4.72 26.39 13.91
N ASP A 13 4.27 25.33 14.56
CA ASP A 13 4.51 25.08 15.98
C ASP A 13 6.01 25.28 16.28
N PRO A 14 6.39 26.07 17.31
CA PRO A 14 7.78 26.32 17.66
C PRO A 14 8.61 25.06 17.90
N VAL A 15 7.99 23.88 18.09
CA VAL A 15 8.65 22.57 18.15
C VAL A 15 9.26 22.16 16.79
N PHE A 16 8.63 22.51 15.67
CA PHE A 16 9.05 22.09 14.31
C PHE A 16 9.80 23.19 13.54
N LYS A 17 10.55 24.04 14.24
CA LYS A 17 11.27 25.17 13.63
C LYS A 17 12.41 24.80 12.67
N ASN A 18 12.84 23.52 12.61
CA ASN A 18 14.03 23.12 11.85
C ASN A 18 13.92 21.71 11.22
N GLN A 19 12.93 21.48 10.38
CA GLN A 19 13.01 20.43 9.36
C GLN A 19 11.98 20.75 8.28
N CYS A 20 12.40 21.44 7.23
CA CYS A 20 11.68 21.38 5.96
C CYS A 20 11.85 19.94 5.46
N MET A 21 10.99 19.02 5.90
CA MET A 21 10.97 17.67 5.36
C MET A 21 10.54 17.80 3.90
N ASP A 22 11.46 17.45 3.01
CA ASP A 22 11.16 17.36 1.59
C ASP A 22 10.29 16.12 1.35
N MET A 23 8.97 16.36 1.21
CA MET A 23 8.00 15.29 0.98
C MET A 23 8.14 14.69 -0.41
N ASP A 24 8.78 15.38 -1.35
CA ASP A 24 8.98 14.91 -2.72
C ASP A 24 9.99 13.75 -2.79
N VAL A 25 10.69 13.44 -1.69
CA VAL A 25 11.51 12.22 -1.56
C VAL A 25 10.61 10.98 -1.44
N LEU A 26 9.56 11.06 -0.60
CA LEU A 26 8.67 9.93 -0.34
C LEU A 26 7.47 9.90 -1.28
N TYR A 27 7.04 11.06 -1.77
CA TYR A 27 5.87 11.22 -2.61
C TYR A 27 6.24 11.76 -3.99
N ARG A 28 5.49 11.31 -4.98
CA ARG A 28 5.52 11.81 -6.36
C ARG A 28 4.20 12.50 -6.67
N THR A 29 4.25 13.46 -7.58
CA THR A 29 3.03 14.04 -8.15
C THR A 29 2.37 13.04 -9.09
N GLY A 30 1.05 12.95 -8.99
CA GLY A 30 0.17 12.25 -9.92
C GLY A 30 -1.03 13.13 -10.25
N GLU A 31 -1.80 12.73 -11.26
CA GLU A 31 -3.04 13.40 -11.63
C GLU A 31 -4.18 12.39 -11.57
N THR A 32 -5.26 12.77 -10.91
CA THR A 32 -6.50 11.98 -10.92
C THR A 32 -7.16 12.07 -12.30
N GLU A 33 -8.15 11.22 -12.57
CA GLU A 33 -8.89 11.27 -13.84
C GLU A 33 -9.61 12.60 -14.08
N GLN A 34 -9.93 13.32 -13.00
CA GLN A 34 -10.53 14.65 -13.03
C GLN A 34 -9.50 15.76 -13.32
N GLY A 35 -8.24 15.42 -13.56
CA GLY A 35 -7.14 16.37 -13.75
C GLY A 35 -6.71 17.08 -12.47
N ILE A 36 -7.06 16.51 -11.30
CA ILE A 36 -6.68 17.09 -10.01
C ILE A 36 -5.29 16.56 -9.65
N LEU A 37 -4.37 17.48 -9.37
CA LEU A 37 -3.05 17.13 -8.88
C LEU A 37 -3.16 16.46 -7.51
N THR A 38 -2.49 15.32 -7.37
CA THR A 38 -2.46 14.54 -6.14
C THR A 38 -1.04 14.02 -5.89
N TYR A 39 -0.79 13.53 -4.68
CA TYR A 39 0.48 12.96 -4.28
C TYR A 39 0.33 11.46 -4.05
N MET A 40 1.20 10.68 -4.68
CA MET A 40 1.29 9.23 -4.50
C MET A 40 2.58 8.88 -3.78
N PRO A 41 2.61 7.86 -2.92
CA PRO A 41 3.84 7.43 -2.28
C PRO A 41 4.69 6.62 -3.26
N ARG A 42 6.01 6.75 -3.18
CA ARG A 42 6.98 5.81 -3.76
C ARG A 42 7.02 4.57 -2.88
N LEU A 43 5.98 3.76 -2.99
CA LEU A 43 5.75 2.56 -2.20
C LEU A 43 5.59 1.37 -3.13
N LEU A 44 6.18 0.24 -2.76
CA LEU A 44 5.83 -1.09 -3.25
C LEU A 44 5.35 -1.93 -2.06
N SER A 45 4.06 -2.24 -2.04
CA SER A 45 3.43 -3.16 -1.09
C SER A 45 3.28 -4.52 -1.76
N ILE A 46 3.76 -5.56 -1.09
CA ILE A 46 3.65 -6.94 -1.53
C ILE A 46 2.80 -7.69 -0.50
N ASP A 47 1.69 -8.25 -0.94
CA ASP A 47 0.76 -8.96 -0.06
C ASP A 47 0.05 -10.07 -0.84
N PHE A 48 -0.80 -10.87 -0.19
CA PHE A 48 -1.57 -11.92 -0.85
C PHE A 48 -2.61 -11.36 -1.80
N GLN A 49 -2.96 -12.14 -2.81
CA GLN A 49 -4.14 -11.88 -3.61
C GLN A 49 -5.40 -11.83 -2.74
N GLY A 50 -6.14 -10.71 -2.83
CA GLY A 50 -7.35 -10.44 -2.06
C GLY A 50 -7.14 -9.71 -0.73
N SER A 51 -5.91 -9.29 -0.43
CA SER A 51 -5.54 -8.49 0.75
C SER A 51 -5.86 -6.99 0.62
N LEU A 52 -6.18 -6.52 -0.58
CA LEU A 52 -6.41 -5.09 -0.84
C LEU A 52 -7.82 -4.60 -0.47
N GLY A 53 -8.70 -5.49 0.02
CA GLY A 53 -10.03 -5.10 0.48
C GLY A 53 -10.90 -4.55 -0.66
N SER A 54 -11.32 -3.29 -0.53
CA SER A 54 -12.12 -2.57 -1.55
C SER A 54 -11.26 -1.85 -2.61
N MET A 55 -9.93 -1.89 -2.46
CA MET A 55 -8.98 -1.23 -3.35
C MET A 55 -8.59 -2.16 -4.51
N SER A 56 -8.46 -1.60 -5.72
CA SER A 56 -7.97 -2.33 -6.89
C SER A 56 -6.44 -2.47 -6.85
N SER A 57 -5.92 -3.60 -7.34
CA SER A 57 -4.48 -3.83 -7.51
C SER A 57 -3.82 -2.88 -8.51
N ARG A 58 -4.63 -2.21 -9.34
CA ARG A 58 -4.18 -1.15 -10.25
C ARG A 58 -4.17 0.24 -9.60
N GLY A 59 -4.36 0.31 -8.28
CA GLY A 59 -4.47 1.56 -7.55
C GLY A 59 -5.83 2.25 -7.76
N THR A 60 -5.90 3.52 -7.34
CA THR A 60 -7.16 4.27 -7.27
C THR A 60 -7.34 5.30 -8.38
N LEU A 61 -6.26 5.65 -9.11
CA LEU A 61 -6.31 6.76 -10.08
C LEU A 61 -6.70 6.38 -11.49
N TYR A 62 -6.60 5.11 -11.85
CA TYR A 62 -6.83 4.71 -13.21
C TYR A 62 -7.93 3.67 -13.23
N ASN A 63 -9.07 4.01 -13.84
CA ASN A 63 -10.15 3.09 -14.04
C ASN A 63 -9.65 1.76 -14.63
N GLU A 64 -10.24 0.70 -14.11
CA GLU A 64 -10.28 -0.56 -14.82
C GLU A 64 -11.03 -0.31 -16.13
N VAL A 65 -10.30 -0.26 -17.24
CA VAL A 65 -10.90 -0.78 -18.46
C VAL A 65 -11.26 -2.22 -18.07
N PRO A 66 -12.54 -2.62 -18.12
CA PRO A 66 -12.90 -4.02 -17.90
C PRO A 66 -11.93 -4.84 -18.72
N ASN A 67 -11.34 -5.90 -18.18
CA ASN A 67 -10.55 -6.81 -18.97
C ASN A 67 -11.44 -7.34 -20.09
N THR A 68 -11.53 -6.62 -21.22
CA THR A 68 -12.13 -7.10 -22.44
C THR A 68 -11.18 -8.20 -22.84
N PRO A 69 -11.59 -9.47 -22.76
CA PRO A 69 -10.70 -10.55 -23.15
C PRO A 69 -10.23 -10.23 -24.57
N SER A 70 -8.92 -10.16 -24.77
CA SER A 70 -8.37 -10.00 -26.10
C SER A 70 -9.03 -11.05 -26.99
N PRO A 71 -9.54 -10.71 -28.19
CA PRO A 71 -10.27 -11.66 -29.04
C PRO A 71 -9.40 -12.84 -29.52
N VAL A 72 -8.10 -12.81 -29.18
CA VAL A 72 -7.13 -13.85 -29.47
C VAL A 72 -7.31 -15.01 -28.47
N ARG A 73 -8.20 -15.95 -28.83
CA ARG A 73 -8.29 -17.28 -28.19
C ARG A 73 -7.13 -18.16 -28.69
N THR A 74 -6.01 -18.18 -27.97
CA THR A 74 -4.91 -19.13 -28.22
C THR A 74 -5.10 -20.50 -27.56
N TRP A 75 -6.06 -20.63 -26.64
CA TRP A 75 -6.38 -21.89 -25.94
C TRP A 75 -7.78 -22.40 -26.30
N THR A 76 -7.85 -23.64 -26.78
CA THR A 76 -9.10 -24.39 -27.02
C THR A 76 -9.41 -25.28 -25.81
N GLY A 77 -9.80 -24.65 -24.69
CA GLY A 77 -10.28 -25.32 -23.49
C GLY A 77 -11.36 -24.49 -22.80
N ASP A 78 -12.20 -25.13 -22.00
CA ASP A 78 -13.22 -24.45 -21.21
C ASP A 78 -12.55 -23.65 -20.09
N VAL A 79 -12.42 -22.33 -20.29
CA VAL A 79 -11.93 -21.40 -19.28
C VAL A 79 -13.14 -20.82 -18.54
N SER A 80 -13.28 -21.18 -17.27
CA SER A 80 -14.23 -20.54 -16.36
C SER A 80 -13.55 -19.36 -15.65
N THR A 81 -13.89 -18.14 -16.05
CA THR A 81 -13.47 -16.94 -15.31
C THR A 81 -14.38 -16.75 -14.10
N HIS A 82 -13.84 -16.83 -12.89
CA HIS A 82 -14.55 -16.43 -11.67
C HIS A 82 -14.15 -15.00 -11.31
N VAL A 83 -15.13 -14.09 -11.27
CA VAL A 83 -14.94 -12.71 -10.80
C VAL A 83 -15.67 -12.58 -9.45
N SER A 84 -14.96 -12.09 -8.44
CA SER A 84 -15.56 -11.81 -7.13
C SER A 84 -16.26 -10.46 -7.15
N GLU A 85 -17.33 -10.30 -6.36
CA GLU A 85 -18.01 -9.02 -6.25
C GLU A 85 -17.11 -7.97 -5.58
N PRO A 86 -17.10 -6.72 -6.07
CA PRO A 86 -16.34 -5.64 -5.44
C PRO A 86 -16.73 -5.48 -3.97
N ARG A 87 -15.74 -5.44 -3.09
CA ARG A 87 -16.00 -5.26 -1.65
C ARG A 87 -16.46 -3.84 -1.36
N LYS A 88 -17.41 -3.72 -0.42
CA LYS A 88 -17.97 -2.43 -0.01
C LYS A 88 -16.93 -1.62 0.78
N LYS A 89 -16.75 -0.35 0.41
CA LYS A 89 -15.95 0.63 1.17
C LYS A 89 -16.56 0.88 2.56
N ASN A 90 -15.72 1.07 3.57
CA ASN A 90 -16.16 1.50 4.91
C ASN A 90 -16.64 2.97 4.90
N LEU A 91 -17.13 3.48 6.05
CA LEU A 91 -17.63 4.87 6.12
C LEU A 91 -16.52 5.91 5.87
N PHE A 92 -15.29 5.63 6.33
CA PHE A 92 -14.14 6.51 6.10
C PHE A 92 -13.80 6.68 4.61
N LEU A 93 -13.71 5.58 3.87
CA LEU A 93 -13.43 5.61 2.44
C LEU A 93 -14.59 6.19 1.65
N GLN A 94 -15.84 6.04 2.12
CA GLN A 94 -17.00 6.70 1.53
C GLN A 94 -16.93 8.22 1.70
N SER A 95 -16.63 8.71 2.91
CA SER A 95 -16.50 10.15 3.16
C SER A 95 -15.36 10.78 2.35
N LEU A 96 -14.26 10.07 2.14
CA LEU A 96 -13.18 10.53 1.26
C LEU A 96 -13.62 10.65 -0.21
N CYS A 97 -14.43 9.71 -0.71
CA CYS A 97 -14.96 9.77 -2.06
C CYS A 97 -15.92 10.95 -2.25
N GLU A 98 -16.76 11.23 -1.25
CA GLU A 98 -17.66 12.39 -1.24
C GLU A 98 -16.87 13.71 -1.26
N GLU A 99 -15.83 13.82 -0.41
CA GLU A 99 -14.95 14.99 -0.37
C GLU A 99 -14.25 15.25 -1.72
N GLU A 100 -13.77 14.20 -2.40
CA GLU A 100 -13.18 14.30 -3.74
C GLU A 100 -14.20 14.73 -4.81
N GLN A 101 -15.42 14.21 -4.74
CA GLN A 101 -16.48 14.57 -5.67
C GLN A 101 -16.88 16.03 -5.50
N GLU A 102 -17.04 16.51 -4.27
CA GLU A 102 -17.33 17.91 -3.98
C GLU A 102 -16.23 18.85 -4.49
N LYS A 103 -14.95 18.51 -4.28
CA LYS A 103 -13.82 19.27 -4.80
C LYS A 103 -13.84 19.34 -6.33
N SER A 104 -14.17 18.24 -7.00
CA SER A 104 -14.27 18.22 -8.46
C SER A 104 -15.42 19.11 -8.98
N ILE A 105 -16.58 19.10 -8.31
CA ILE A 105 -17.73 19.93 -8.67
C ILE A 105 -17.40 21.42 -8.48
N GLN A 106 -16.78 21.78 -7.35
CA GLN A 106 -16.32 23.15 -7.08
C GLN A 106 -15.33 23.64 -8.15
N MET A 107 -14.38 22.79 -8.57
CA MET A 107 -13.41 23.12 -9.61
C MET A 107 -14.06 23.34 -10.99
N SER A 108 -15.16 22.64 -11.29
CA SER A 108 -15.88 22.74 -12.56
C SER A 108 -16.82 23.95 -12.68
N GLY A 109 -16.99 24.73 -11.61
CA GLY A 109 -17.81 25.97 -11.62
C GLY A 109 -19.32 25.74 -11.73
N ILE A 110 -19.80 24.52 -11.54
CA ILE A 110 -21.24 24.20 -11.55
C ILE A 110 -21.78 24.42 -10.13
N GLU A 111 -22.46 25.55 -9.89
CA GLU A 111 -23.22 25.79 -8.66
C GLU A 111 -24.41 24.82 -8.60
N SER A 112 -24.23 23.68 -7.92
CA SER A 112 -25.35 22.81 -7.60
C SER A 112 -26.13 23.42 -6.44
N GLY A 113 -27.38 23.80 -6.69
CA GLY A 113 -28.31 24.24 -5.65
C GLY A 113 -28.43 23.17 -4.56
N ARG A 114 -28.03 23.53 -3.34
CA ARG A 114 -28.14 22.70 -2.13
C ARG A 114 -29.56 22.14 -1.99
N ASN A 115 -29.71 20.84 -2.28
CA ASN A 115 -30.80 20.05 -1.72
C ASN A 115 -30.27 19.41 -0.43
N ASP A 116 -30.73 19.97 0.68
CA ASP A 116 -30.29 19.74 2.06
C ASP A 116 -30.86 18.41 2.60
N SER A 117 -30.46 17.30 1.99
CA SER A 117 -30.87 15.96 2.44
C SER A 117 -29.87 14.87 2.04
N GLN A 118 -28.60 15.04 2.42
CA GLN A 118 -27.65 13.94 2.46
C GLN A 118 -27.32 13.65 3.92
N ASN A 119 -27.37 12.36 4.29
CA ASN A 119 -27.01 11.90 5.62
C ASN A 119 -25.54 12.26 5.87
N GLU A 120 -25.28 13.36 6.56
CA GLU A 120 -23.94 13.80 6.90
C GLU A 120 -23.26 12.69 7.72
N ILE A 121 -22.22 12.08 7.16
CA ILE A 121 -21.45 11.03 7.84
C ILE A 121 -20.78 11.71 9.04
N GLN A 122 -21.15 11.33 10.26
CA GLN A 122 -20.59 11.95 11.45
C GLN A 122 -19.20 11.37 11.75
N ASP A 123 -18.28 12.20 12.23
CA ASP A 123 -16.93 11.78 12.65
C ASP A 123 -16.96 10.60 13.64
N LYS A 124 -17.97 10.54 14.51
CA LYS A 124 -18.16 9.44 15.46
C LYS A 124 -18.39 8.11 14.77
N ASP A 125 -19.21 8.10 13.71
CA ASP A 125 -19.54 6.89 12.95
C ASP A 125 -18.32 6.42 12.13
N ILE A 126 -17.52 7.37 11.63
CA ILE A 126 -16.25 7.07 10.95
C ILE A 126 -15.28 6.39 11.92
N VAL A 127 -15.08 6.96 13.11
CA VAL A 127 -14.19 6.39 14.13
C VAL A 127 -14.67 5.00 14.54
N GLU A 128 -15.96 4.82 14.83
CA GLU A 128 -16.52 3.50 15.17
C GLU A 128 -16.33 2.48 14.03
N SER A 129 -16.52 2.90 12.78
CA SER A 129 -16.26 2.07 11.60
C SER A 129 -14.78 1.70 11.46
N LEU A 130 -13.85 2.58 11.82
CA LEU A 130 -12.41 2.32 11.75
C LEU A 130 -11.92 1.42 12.89
N GLU A 131 -12.50 1.55 14.08
CA GLU A 131 -12.13 0.74 15.25
C GLU A 131 -12.62 -0.71 15.14
N ASN A 132 -13.85 -0.92 14.63
CA ASN A 132 -14.51 -2.23 14.70
C ASN A 132 -14.75 -2.88 13.32
N GLY A 133 -14.77 -2.08 12.25
CA GLY A 133 -15.19 -2.54 10.93
C GLY A 133 -14.06 -2.85 9.95
N VAL A 134 -12.80 -2.58 10.33
CA VAL A 134 -11.66 -2.70 9.42
C VAL A 134 -11.14 -4.13 9.38
N GLN A 135 -10.97 -4.64 8.16
CA GLN A 135 -10.39 -5.96 7.89
C GLN A 135 -9.06 -5.85 7.14
N TYR A 136 -8.88 -4.81 6.35
CA TYR A 136 -7.71 -4.61 5.50
C TYR A 136 -7.00 -3.31 5.84
N TRP A 137 -5.68 -3.28 5.72
CA TRP A 137 -4.91 -2.07 5.99
C TRP A 137 -5.28 -0.92 5.02
N THR A 138 -5.73 -1.26 3.81
CA THR A 138 -6.19 -0.30 2.79
C THR A 138 -7.44 0.48 3.23
N ASP A 139 -8.20 -0.03 4.19
CA ASP A 139 -9.40 0.64 4.73
C ASP A 139 -9.05 1.91 5.55
N PHE A 140 -7.78 2.06 5.96
CA PHE A 140 -7.25 3.27 6.59
C PHE A 140 -6.61 4.24 5.58
N SER A 141 -6.45 3.83 4.32
CA SER A 141 -5.64 4.58 3.37
C SER A 141 -6.40 5.74 2.75
N LYS A 142 -5.97 6.97 3.05
CA LYS A 142 -6.39 8.18 2.34
C LYS A 142 -5.66 8.39 1.01
N VAL A 143 -4.48 7.79 0.87
CA VAL A 143 -3.56 8.08 -0.23
C VAL A 143 -3.96 7.31 -1.48
N HIS A 144 -3.72 7.92 -2.65
CA HIS A 144 -3.82 7.23 -3.93
C HIS A 144 -2.53 6.49 -4.27
N TYR A 145 -2.68 5.25 -4.71
CA TYR A 145 -1.55 4.41 -5.10
C TYR A 145 -1.36 4.39 -6.62
N HIS A 146 -0.10 4.31 -7.03
CA HIS A 146 0.25 4.04 -8.41
C HIS A 146 -0.04 2.56 -8.77
N ARG A 147 -0.22 2.26 -10.05
CA ARG A 147 -0.39 0.89 -10.56
C ARG A 147 0.76 -0.05 -10.17
N GLN A 148 1.96 0.50 -10.06
CA GLN A 148 3.15 -0.26 -9.68
C GLN A 148 3.30 -0.42 -8.16
N SER A 149 2.50 0.28 -7.36
CA SER A 149 2.67 0.28 -5.89
C SER A 149 2.09 -0.95 -5.20
N LEU A 150 1.10 -1.62 -5.79
CA LEU A 150 0.40 -2.72 -5.15
C LEU A 150 0.68 -4.01 -5.92
N TYR A 151 1.36 -4.95 -5.29
CA TYR A 151 1.66 -6.27 -5.85
C TYR A 151 0.97 -7.36 -5.03
N GLU A 152 0.20 -8.20 -5.72
CA GLU A 152 -0.48 -9.35 -5.13
C GLU A 152 0.22 -10.64 -5.55
N LEU A 153 0.72 -11.41 -4.58
CA LEU A 153 1.36 -12.70 -4.83
C LEU A 153 0.32 -13.71 -5.34
N ASN A 154 0.57 -14.23 -6.54
CA ASN A 154 -0.30 -15.21 -7.19
C ASN A 154 0.01 -16.64 -6.71
N GLY A 155 -1.02 -17.48 -6.62
CA GLY A 155 -0.88 -18.93 -6.36
C GLY A 155 -1.12 -19.36 -4.92
N LEU A 156 -1.31 -18.41 -4.00
CA LEU A 156 -1.63 -18.66 -2.60
C LEU A 156 -3.06 -18.18 -2.35
N GLY A 157 -4.05 -19.02 -2.67
CA GLY A 157 -5.45 -18.66 -2.44
C GLY A 157 -5.70 -18.42 -0.96
N MET A 158 -5.93 -17.16 -0.56
CA MET A 158 -6.43 -16.57 0.72
C MET A 158 -6.10 -17.21 2.09
N ASP A 159 -5.38 -18.31 2.15
CA ASP A 159 -5.18 -19.08 3.37
C ASP A 159 -3.79 -18.78 3.92
N ALA A 160 -3.71 -17.74 4.74
CA ALA A 160 -2.49 -17.34 5.44
C ALA A 160 -1.84 -18.51 6.20
N GLN A 161 -2.61 -19.51 6.64
CA GLN A 161 -2.06 -20.69 7.32
C GLN A 161 -1.21 -21.57 6.39
N LYS A 162 -1.47 -21.55 5.08
CA LYS A 162 -0.65 -22.28 4.10
C LYS A 162 0.66 -21.57 3.81
N PHE A 163 0.79 -20.29 4.19
CA PHE A 163 1.99 -19.49 3.98
C PHE A 163 2.68 -19.12 5.29
N ASP A 164 2.55 -19.94 6.33
CA ASP A 164 3.20 -19.72 7.63
C ASP A 164 4.59 -20.38 7.72
N ASN A 165 5.19 -20.75 6.59
CA ASN A 165 6.51 -21.39 6.56
C ASN A 165 7.44 -20.72 5.54
N TYR A 166 8.64 -20.38 6.00
CA TYR A 166 9.74 -19.82 5.20
C TYR A 166 10.02 -20.66 3.93
N GLY A 167 9.98 -22.00 4.02
CA GLY A 167 10.24 -22.86 2.87
C GLY A 167 9.20 -22.69 1.75
N ILE A 168 7.93 -22.54 2.12
CA ILE A 168 6.83 -22.36 1.15
C ILE A 168 6.96 -21.01 0.45
N GLY A 169 7.30 -19.96 1.19
CA GLY A 169 7.54 -18.65 0.59
C GLY A 169 8.71 -18.63 -0.39
N ARG A 170 9.78 -19.36 -0.08
CA ARG A 170 10.91 -19.53 -1.01
C ARG A 170 10.47 -20.24 -2.28
N ASP A 171 9.68 -21.31 -2.18
CA ASP A 171 9.22 -22.05 -3.37
C ASP A 171 8.34 -21.18 -4.28
N VAL A 172 7.51 -20.30 -3.71
CA VAL A 172 6.67 -19.35 -4.45
C VAL A 172 7.52 -18.30 -5.18
N PHE A 173 8.57 -17.79 -4.53
CA PHE A 173 9.45 -16.79 -5.12
C PHE A 173 10.44 -17.38 -6.13
N SER A 174 10.89 -18.62 -5.91
CA SER A 174 11.85 -19.34 -6.77
C SER A 174 11.37 -19.56 -8.21
N GLY A 175 10.09 -19.31 -8.51
CA GLY A 175 9.55 -19.29 -9.87
C GLY A 175 10.13 -18.20 -10.77
N GLY A 176 10.96 -17.28 -10.25
CA GLY A 176 11.73 -16.25 -10.98
C GLY A 176 10.88 -15.09 -11.48
N LEU A 177 9.75 -15.38 -12.12
CA LEU A 177 8.87 -14.39 -12.74
C LEU A 177 8.28 -13.39 -11.74
N GLN A 178 7.93 -13.83 -10.52
CA GLN A 178 7.36 -12.95 -9.50
C GLN A 178 8.41 -11.97 -8.95
N GLY A 179 9.63 -12.47 -8.69
CA GLY A 179 10.75 -11.64 -8.24
C GLY A 179 11.15 -10.60 -9.29
N GLU A 180 11.22 -10.98 -10.56
CA GLU A 180 11.47 -10.05 -11.66
C GLU A 180 10.40 -8.95 -11.75
N GLU A 181 9.11 -9.31 -11.68
CA GLU A 181 8.02 -8.33 -11.71
C GLU A 181 8.09 -7.36 -10.52
N MET A 182 8.41 -7.86 -9.32
CA MET A 182 8.61 -7.02 -8.14
C MET A 182 9.79 -6.05 -8.30
N ASN A 183 10.91 -6.53 -8.85
CA ASN A 183 12.08 -5.69 -9.12
C ASN A 183 11.79 -4.62 -10.18
N ASP A 184 11.06 -4.96 -11.25
CA ASP A 184 10.66 -3.99 -12.28
C ASP A 184 9.74 -2.89 -11.72
N ARG A 185 8.82 -3.26 -10.81
CA ARG A 185 7.97 -2.31 -10.09
C ARG A 185 8.76 -1.37 -9.18
N LEU A 186 9.77 -1.89 -8.48
CA LEU A 186 10.66 -1.07 -7.67
C LEU A 186 11.48 -0.12 -8.55
N ARG A 187 12.05 -0.65 -9.64
CA ARG A 187 12.87 0.10 -10.59
C ARG A 187 12.12 1.29 -11.18
N PHE A 188 10.83 1.13 -11.47
CA PHE A 188 9.97 2.23 -11.91
C PHE A 188 10.00 3.45 -10.96
N PHE A 189 9.96 3.26 -9.64
CA PHE A 189 10.03 4.37 -8.69
C PHE A 189 11.45 4.91 -8.52
N VAL A 190 12.43 4.02 -8.62
CA VAL A 190 13.84 4.37 -8.50
C VAL A 190 14.32 5.23 -9.68
N GLU A 191 13.91 4.91 -10.90
CA GLU A 191 14.29 5.64 -12.12
C GLU A 191 13.75 7.07 -12.15
N GLU A 192 12.64 7.34 -11.44
CA GLU A 192 12.10 8.69 -11.27
C GLU A 192 12.87 9.51 -10.22
N CYS A 193 13.75 8.90 -9.44
CA CYS A 193 14.53 9.59 -8.43
C CYS A 193 15.84 10.14 -9.02
N ASP A 194 16.09 11.43 -8.86
CA ASP A 194 17.39 12.03 -9.20
C ASP A 194 18.53 11.43 -8.35
N HIS A 195 18.23 11.14 -7.07
CA HIS A 195 19.17 10.52 -6.14
C HIS A 195 18.42 9.69 -5.08
N ILE A 196 18.72 8.39 -5.02
CA ILE A 196 18.14 7.50 -4.02
C ILE A 196 18.88 7.68 -2.69
N GLN A 197 18.18 8.12 -1.66
CA GLN A 197 18.76 8.30 -0.32
C GLN A 197 18.84 6.99 0.47
N GLY A 198 17.93 6.06 0.20
CA GLY A 198 17.79 4.81 0.94
C GLY A 198 16.45 4.12 0.68
N PHE A 199 16.33 2.87 1.11
CA PHE A 199 15.08 2.13 1.13
C PHE A 199 14.56 1.98 2.56
N GLN A 200 13.26 2.20 2.77
CA GLN A 200 12.57 1.80 4.00
C GLN A 200 11.89 0.47 3.73
N PHE A 201 12.30 -0.56 4.45
CA PHE A 201 11.85 -1.93 4.22
C PHE A 201 11.06 -2.41 5.44
N ILE A 202 9.75 -2.52 5.29
CA ILE A 202 8.84 -2.96 6.36
C ILE A 202 8.46 -4.40 6.08
N VAL A 203 8.75 -5.31 7.01
CA VAL A 203 8.61 -6.75 6.79
C VAL A 203 8.02 -7.45 8.01
N ASP A 204 7.24 -8.50 7.77
CA ASP A 204 6.94 -9.53 8.76
C ASP A 204 8.04 -10.60 8.73
N ASP A 205 8.76 -10.76 9.84
CA ASP A 205 9.85 -11.75 9.96
C ASP A 205 9.35 -13.15 10.29
N LEU A 206 8.03 -13.36 10.31
CA LEU A 206 7.38 -14.66 10.49
C LEU A 206 6.73 -15.16 9.17
N GLY A 207 6.54 -16.47 9.09
CA GLY A 207 5.87 -17.12 7.96
C GLY A 207 6.64 -17.07 6.64
N GLY A 208 5.93 -17.20 5.51
CA GLY A 208 6.48 -17.24 4.16
C GLY A 208 6.84 -15.85 3.61
N PHE A 209 6.27 -14.77 4.14
CA PHE A 209 6.67 -13.43 3.71
C PHE A 209 8.11 -13.12 4.13
N SER A 210 8.58 -13.70 5.24
CA SER A 210 9.97 -13.58 5.66
C SER A 210 10.97 -14.08 4.61
N SER A 211 10.65 -15.15 3.85
CA SER A 211 11.52 -15.63 2.78
C SER A 211 11.44 -14.77 1.53
N VAL A 212 10.23 -14.33 1.15
CA VAL A 212 10.02 -13.40 0.02
C VAL A 212 10.79 -12.11 0.27
N ALA A 213 10.69 -11.58 1.49
CA ALA A 213 11.38 -10.39 1.91
C ALA A 213 12.90 -10.56 1.93
N ALA A 214 13.41 -11.69 2.42
CA ALA A 214 14.84 -11.95 2.42
C ALA A 214 15.41 -11.96 0.99
N GLU A 215 14.76 -12.66 0.07
CA GLU A 215 15.21 -12.75 -1.33
C GLU A 215 15.05 -11.41 -2.06
N PHE A 216 13.96 -10.69 -1.83
CA PHE A 216 13.77 -9.36 -2.40
C PHE A 216 14.79 -8.35 -1.86
N LEU A 217 15.14 -8.43 -0.58
CA LEU A 217 16.17 -7.59 0.04
C LEU A 217 17.57 -7.91 -0.51
N GLU A 218 17.89 -9.18 -0.73
CA GLU A 218 19.13 -9.59 -1.40
C GLU A 218 19.23 -8.95 -2.80
N ASN A 219 18.16 -9.00 -3.60
CA ASN A 219 18.12 -8.36 -4.91
C ASN A 219 18.34 -6.84 -4.82
N ILE A 220 17.72 -6.15 -3.84
CA ILE A 220 17.90 -4.71 -3.62
C ILE A 220 19.37 -4.39 -3.30
N VAL A 221 20.01 -5.17 -2.44
CA VAL A 221 21.41 -4.95 -2.05
C VAL A 221 22.36 -5.20 -3.22
N ASP A 222 22.07 -6.20 -4.06
CA ASP A 222 22.88 -6.51 -5.24
C ASP A 222 22.71 -5.47 -6.36
N GLU A 223 21.49 -4.98 -6.63
CA GLU A 223 21.22 -3.98 -7.66
C GLU A 223 21.61 -2.55 -7.21
N TYR A 224 21.40 -2.23 -5.93
CA TYR A 224 21.60 -0.89 -5.36
C TYR A 224 22.67 -0.87 -4.25
N THR A 225 23.85 -1.44 -4.54
CA THR A 225 24.96 -1.70 -3.58
C THR A 225 25.40 -0.56 -2.65
N ASN A 226 25.22 0.71 -3.02
CA ASN A 226 25.63 1.86 -2.20
C ASN A 226 24.46 2.59 -1.53
N THR A 227 23.27 2.00 -1.58
CA THR A 227 22.06 2.60 -1.04
C THR A 227 21.74 1.98 0.32
N PRO A 228 21.64 2.76 1.41
CA PRO A 228 21.35 2.22 2.72
C PRO A 228 19.91 1.68 2.77
N VAL A 229 19.72 0.57 3.48
CA VAL A 229 18.39 -0.01 3.74
C VAL A 229 18.09 0.06 5.23
N LEU A 230 16.95 0.66 5.58
CA LEU A 230 16.42 0.70 6.93
C LEU A 230 15.31 -0.34 7.07
N LEU A 231 15.61 -1.38 7.83
CA LEU A 231 14.71 -2.52 8.05
C LEU A 231 13.85 -2.31 9.30
N TYR A 232 12.54 -2.45 9.14
CA TYR A 232 11.56 -2.43 10.21
C TYR A 232 10.82 -3.76 10.26
N ASN A 233 11.05 -4.54 11.31
CA ASN A 233 10.29 -5.77 11.54
C ASN A 233 8.98 -5.45 12.26
N VAL A 234 7.87 -5.89 11.68
CA VAL A 234 6.54 -5.74 12.24
C VAL A 234 6.12 -7.08 12.81
N GLN A 235 5.93 -7.13 14.13
CA GLN A 235 5.44 -8.31 14.82
C GLN A 235 4.13 -8.02 15.50
N GLY A 236 3.18 -8.93 15.37
CA GLY A 236 1.93 -8.88 16.11
C GLY A 236 2.18 -8.87 17.62
N PRO A 237 1.34 -8.19 18.43
CA PRO A 237 1.52 -8.10 19.88
C PRO A 237 1.55 -9.45 20.60
N ARG A 238 1.01 -10.52 19.98
CA ARG A 238 1.04 -11.89 20.50
C ARG A 238 2.40 -12.58 20.39
N SER A 239 3.27 -12.16 19.46
CA SER A 239 4.57 -12.81 19.22
C SER A 239 5.58 -12.52 20.34
N TYR A 240 5.49 -11.36 20.99
CA TYR A 240 6.33 -10.98 22.13
C TYR A 240 6.14 -11.84 23.39
N MET A 241 5.02 -12.56 23.52
CA MET A 241 4.76 -13.37 24.71
C MET A 241 5.45 -14.74 24.67
N ASN A 242 5.88 -15.23 23.50
CA ASN A 242 6.43 -16.57 23.35
C ASN A 242 7.96 -16.65 23.54
N THR A 243 8.69 -15.57 23.30
CA THR A 243 10.17 -15.56 23.38
C THR A 243 10.71 -15.64 24.81
N ARG A 244 9.89 -15.32 25.83
CA ARG A 244 10.28 -15.43 27.25
C ARG A 244 10.04 -16.81 27.87
N GLY A 245 9.31 -17.70 27.18
CA GLY A 245 8.90 -19.01 27.72
C GLY A 245 9.92 -20.14 27.54
N GLN A 246 10.85 -20.04 26.59
CA GLN A 246 11.73 -21.16 26.23
C GLN A 246 13.12 -21.17 26.90
N LYS A 247 13.43 -20.22 27.81
CA LYS A 247 14.73 -20.19 28.50
C LYS A 247 14.76 -20.91 29.86
N LYS A 248 13.83 -21.82 30.13
CA LYS A 248 13.86 -22.71 31.30
C LYS A 248 13.35 -24.10 30.93
N THR A 249 14.28 -24.97 30.54
CA THR A 249 14.46 -26.32 31.10
C THR A 249 15.55 -27.02 30.29
N ASP A 250 16.80 -26.86 30.71
CA ASP A 250 17.88 -27.81 30.42
C ASP A 250 18.94 -27.62 31.50
N PHE A 251 18.64 -28.08 32.71
CA PHE A 251 19.63 -28.48 33.72
C PHE A 251 18.92 -29.29 34.80
N SER A 252 18.85 -30.60 34.60
CA SER A 252 18.81 -31.55 35.71
C SER A 252 19.78 -32.68 35.38
N GLY A 253 21.04 -32.47 35.78
CA GLY A 253 21.98 -33.55 36.00
C GLY A 253 21.77 -34.18 37.39
N SER A 254 22.32 -35.39 37.53
CA SER A 254 22.42 -36.28 38.70
C SER A 254 21.12 -37.01 39.10
N SER A 255 21.12 -38.31 39.35
CA SER A 255 22.20 -39.24 39.73
C SER A 255 22.14 -40.57 38.99
#